data_AF-A0A1T3DA42-F1
#
_entry.id   AF-A0A1T3DA42-F1
#
_cell.length_a   1.000
_cell.length_b   1.000
_cell.length_c   1.000
_cell.angle_alpha   90.00
_cell.angle_beta   90.00
_cell.angle_gamma   90.00
#
_symmetry.space_group_name_H-M   'P 1'
#
loop_
_entity.id
_entity.type
_entity.pdbx_description
1 polymer ?
#
loop_
_entity_poly.entity_id
_entity_poly.type
_entity_poly.pdbx_seq_one_letter_code
_entity_poly.pdbx_strand_id
1 'polypeptide(L)'
;MFRLFKKTKKIYEFTEKEVNFFREVIKLLPNRYHYLINQLNNDFLISFKPNDLNFKDWYSVQLNAKLEESYGNPNLGYFQLQNIFIFNKRSKKKEKIIFSFLEGMFIGFFLEDVKFENYVLSQYDTSNLIEKYFKNDNEKEELLKIIRKVDKQKESQFDLEDTFKIELPEGDFYTIKNLGDGNYLAVDTQGVVYELLHDPYSVTKKADSINDL
;
A
#
# COMPACT_ATOMS: atom_id res chain seq x y z
N MET A 1 34.97 5.20 -20.71
CA MET A 1 34.13 5.17 -19.49
C MET A 1 33.02 6.20 -19.64
N PHE A 2 31.82 5.79 -20.05
CA PHE A 2 30.68 6.70 -20.18
C PHE A 2 29.95 6.78 -18.85
N ARG A 3 30.09 7.90 -18.13
CA ARG A 3 29.22 8.23 -17.00
C ARG A 3 27.82 8.51 -17.57
N LEU A 4 26.93 7.53 -17.45
CA LEU A 4 25.50 7.73 -17.68
C LEU A 4 24.98 8.66 -16.59
N PHE A 5 24.75 9.92 -16.94
CA PHE A 5 24.03 10.86 -16.10
C PHE A 5 22.61 10.31 -15.88
N LYS A 6 22.32 9.79 -14.68
CA LYS A 6 20.93 9.52 -14.27
C LYS A 6 20.16 10.83 -14.40
N LYS A 7 19.20 10.90 -15.33
CA LYS A 7 18.28 12.05 -15.42
C LYS A 7 17.59 12.19 -14.07
N THR A 8 17.77 13.34 -13.41
CA THR A 8 17.03 13.68 -12.20
C THR A 8 15.55 13.72 -12.54
N LYS A 9 14.74 12.96 -11.80
CA LYS A 9 13.28 12.95 -12.00
C LYS A 9 12.73 14.33 -11.68
N LYS A 10 11.77 14.79 -12.48
CA LYS A 10 11.10 16.08 -12.24
C LYS A 10 10.26 15.96 -10.96
N ILE A 11 10.46 16.91 -10.05
CA ILE A 11 9.66 17.09 -8.85
C ILE A 11 8.65 18.21 -9.13
N TYR A 12 7.43 18.04 -8.66
CA TYR A 12 6.34 18.99 -8.78
C TYR A 12 5.87 19.37 -7.38
N GLU A 13 5.69 20.65 -7.13
CA GLU A 13 5.14 21.12 -5.86
C GLU A 13 3.61 21.02 -5.89
N PHE A 14 3.00 20.74 -4.73
CA PHE A 14 1.56 20.92 -4.58
C PHE A 14 1.26 22.40 -4.40
N THR A 15 0.63 23.03 -5.39
CA THR A 15 -0.01 24.34 -5.20
C THR A 15 -1.48 24.15 -4.85
N GLU A 16 -2.18 25.24 -4.57
CA GLU A 16 -3.63 25.20 -4.30
C GLU A 16 -4.41 24.56 -5.47
N LYS A 17 -3.93 24.71 -6.70
CA LYS A 17 -4.54 24.12 -7.89
C LYS A 17 -4.53 22.60 -7.86
N GLU A 18 -3.37 21.99 -7.57
CA GLU A 18 -3.23 20.54 -7.47
C GLU A 18 -4.04 19.99 -6.31
N VAL A 19 -3.96 20.64 -5.14
CA VAL A 19 -4.74 20.28 -3.96
C VAL A 19 -6.24 20.31 -4.25
N ASN A 20 -6.74 21.40 -4.84
CA ASN A 20 -8.16 21.54 -5.17
C ASN A 20 -8.61 20.50 -6.19
N PHE A 21 -7.78 20.15 -7.18
CA PHE A 21 -8.10 19.05 -8.09
C PHE A 21 -8.39 17.75 -7.32
N PHE A 22 -7.49 17.31 -6.44
CA PHE A 22 -7.70 16.07 -5.69
C PHE A 22 -8.90 16.15 -4.76
N ARG A 23 -9.12 17.30 -4.09
CA ARG A 23 -10.31 17.52 -3.25
C ARG A 23 -11.60 17.37 -4.04
N GLU A 24 -11.69 18.01 -5.20
CA GLU A 24 -12.88 17.93 -6.03
C GLU A 24 -13.09 16.52 -6.56
N VAL A 25 -12.03 15.79 -6.94
CA VAL A 25 -12.18 14.37 -7.33
C VAL A 25 -12.72 13.52 -6.17
N ILE A 26 -12.24 13.69 -4.93
CA ILE A 26 -12.79 12.96 -3.78
C ILE A 26 -14.27 13.31 -3.53
N LYS A 27 -14.69 14.56 -3.76
CA LYS A 27 -16.10 14.97 -3.65
C LYS A 27 -17.01 14.27 -4.69
N LEU A 28 -16.47 13.85 -5.83
CA LEU A 28 -17.22 13.04 -6.83
C LEU A 28 -17.44 11.59 -6.37
N LEU A 29 -16.72 11.13 -5.33
CA LEU A 29 -16.85 9.78 -4.78
C LEU A 29 -17.97 9.72 -3.73
N PRO A 30 -18.48 8.51 -3.38
CA PRO A 30 -19.44 8.34 -2.29
C PRO A 30 -18.98 9.00 -0.99
N ASN A 31 -19.92 9.56 -0.23
CA ASN A 31 -19.65 10.35 1.00
C ASN A 31 -18.76 9.64 2.03
N ARG A 32 -18.73 8.29 2.03
CA ARG A 32 -17.84 7.51 2.89
C ARG A 32 -16.34 7.81 2.70
N TYR A 33 -15.95 8.42 1.58
CA TYR A 33 -14.56 8.81 1.29
C TYR A 33 -14.22 10.25 1.66
N HIS A 34 -15.22 11.07 2.04
CA HIS A 34 -15.00 12.50 2.24
C HIS A 34 -14.11 12.82 3.45
N TYR A 35 -13.90 11.87 4.35
CA TYR A 35 -12.90 12.00 5.41
C TYR A 35 -11.48 12.24 4.87
N LEU A 36 -11.19 11.79 3.64
CA LEU A 36 -9.91 12.00 2.96
C LEU A 36 -9.68 13.46 2.54
N ILE A 37 -10.71 14.32 2.54
CA ILE A 37 -10.58 15.70 2.05
C ILE A 37 -9.69 16.54 2.99
N ASN A 38 -9.73 16.30 4.29
CA ASN A 38 -9.05 17.15 5.29
C ASN A 38 -7.52 17.12 5.14
N GLN A 39 -6.95 15.97 4.76
CA GLN A 39 -5.50 15.81 4.54
C GLN A 39 -5.02 16.41 3.21
N LEU A 40 -5.92 16.65 2.24
CA LEU A 40 -5.54 17.26 0.98
C LEU A 40 -5.36 18.76 1.21
N ASN A 41 -4.21 19.19 1.69
CA ASN A 41 -3.89 20.60 1.94
C ASN A 41 -2.39 20.85 1.75
N ASN A 42 -1.99 22.11 1.55
CA ASN A 42 -0.60 22.48 1.27
C ASN A 42 0.33 22.40 2.49
N ASP A 43 -0.22 22.25 3.72
CA ASP A 43 0.60 22.04 4.92
C ASP A 43 1.08 20.58 5.01
N PHE A 44 0.26 19.63 4.52
CA PHE A 44 0.55 18.20 4.53
C PHE A 44 1.15 17.68 3.23
N LEU A 45 0.60 18.07 2.08
CA LEU A 45 1.09 17.66 0.77
C LEU A 45 2.20 18.62 0.31
N ILE A 46 3.44 18.14 0.28
CA ILE A 46 4.61 18.98 -0.06
C ILE A 46 4.87 18.96 -1.56
N SER A 47 5.13 17.78 -2.11
CA SER A 47 5.50 17.60 -3.51
C SER A 47 5.07 16.25 -4.04
N PHE A 48 5.17 16.03 -5.35
CA PHE A 48 5.05 14.72 -5.95
C PHE A 48 6.06 14.54 -7.08
N LYS A 49 6.43 13.30 -7.36
CA LYS A 49 7.38 12.93 -8.41
C LYS A 49 6.99 11.61 -9.06
N PRO A 50 7.42 11.33 -10.30
CA PRO A 50 7.27 10.00 -10.88
C PRO A 50 7.81 8.93 -9.93
N ASN A 51 7.06 7.84 -9.75
CA ASN A 51 7.37 6.78 -8.82
C ASN A 51 8.79 6.23 -9.04
N ASP A 52 9.46 5.85 -7.95
CA ASP A 52 10.86 5.44 -7.98
C ASP A 52 11.09 4.14 -8.78
N LEU A 53 10.09 3.26 -8.85
CA LEU A 53 10.10 1.99 -9.60
C LEU A 53 9.83 2.17 -11.10
N ASN A 54 9.71 3.41 -11.60
CA ASN A 54 9.48 3.75 -13.01
C ASN A 54 8.20 3.15 -13.60
N PHE A 55 7.19 2.85 -12.78
CA PHE A 55 5.85 2.60 -13.31
C PHE A 55 5.36 3.86 -14.01
N LYS A 56 5.05 3.70 -15.30
CA LYS A 56 4.61 4.81 -16.15
C LYS A 56 3.36 5.46 -15.57
N ASP A 57 3.32 6.79 -15.56
CA ASP A 57 2.18 7.62 -15.13
C ASP A 57 1.78 7.45 -13.65
N TRP A 58 2.63 6.80 -12.85
CA TRP A 58 2.51 6.72 -11.40
C TRP A 58 3.36 7.77 -10.72
N TYR A 59 2.79 8.39 -9.69
CA TYR A 59 3.41 9.45 -8.92
C TYR A 59 3.37 9.11 -7.43
N SER A 60 4.51 9.30 -6.76
CA SER A 60 4.63 9.24 -5.31
C SER A 60 4.52 10.64 -4.74
N VAL A 61 3.80 10.76 -3.64
CA VAL A 61 3.59 12.01 -2.90
C VAL A 61 4.60 12.09 -1.75
N GLN A 62 5.19 13.26 -1.57
CA GLN A 62 5.98 13.60 -0.40
C GLN A 62 5.09 14.35 0.60
N LEU A 63 5.01 13.80 1.81
CA LEU A 63 4.19 14.31 2.90
C LEU A 63 5.03 15.06 3.94
N ASN A 64 4.37 15.89 4.72
CA ASN A 64 4.97 16.54 5.89
C ASN A 64 4.95 15.59 7.08
N ALA A 65 6.11 15.02 7.39
CA ALA A 65 6.30 14.06 8.49
C ALA A 65 5.77 14.55 9.85
N LYS A 66 5.78 15.87 10.11
CA LYS A 66 5.28 16.43 11.37
C LYS A 66 3.76 16.32 11.53
N LEU A 67 3.03 16.09 10.45
CA LEU A 67 1.57 16.01 10.42
C LEU A 67 1.07 14.59 10.11
N GLU A 68 1.96 13.62 9.91
CA GLU A 68 1.56 12.22 9.61
C GLU A 68 0.68 11.65 10.71
N GLU A 69 1.03 11.84 11.99
CA GLU A 69 0.19 11.40 13.12
C GLU A 69 -1.20 12.06 13.16
N SER A 70 -1.37 13.23 12.54
CA SER A 70 -2.65 13.94 12.52
C SER A 70 -3.62 13.39 11.46
N TYR A 71 -3.08 12.73 10.43
CA TYR A 71 -3.86 12.22 9.29
C TYR A 71 -3.78 10.70 9.12
N GLY A 72 -2.81 10.07 9.75
CA GLY A 72 -2.60 8.64 9.77
C GLY A 72 -3.62 7.91 10.63
N ASN A 73 -4.00 6.73 10.18
CA ASN A 73 -4.79 5.76 10.91
C ASN A 73 -4.12 4.39 10.72
N PRO A 74 -3.31 3.94 11.69
CA PRO A 74 -2.59 2.66 11.60
C PRO A 74 -3.50 1.44 11.40
N ASN A 75 -4.79 1.54 11.73
CA ASN A 75 -5.75 0.45 11.49
C ASN A 75 -6.09 0.28 9.99
N LEU A 76 -5.70 1.23 9.14
CA LEU A 76 -5.87 1.14 7.69
C LEU A 76 -4.56 0.68 7.05
N GLY A 77 -4.55 -0.49 6.42
CA GLY A 77 -3.40 -0.93 5.62
C GLY A 77 -3.23 -0.13 4.32
N TYR A 78 -2.39 -0.63 3.42
CA TYR A 78 -2.32 -0.11 2.06
C TYR A 78 -3.60 -0.41 1.27
N PHE A 79 -4.19 0.61 0.65
CA PHE A 79 -5.34 0.45 -0.23
C PHE A 79 -5.33 1.44 -1.40
N GLN A 80 -6.13 1.15 -2.40
CA GLN A 80 -6.34 2.01 -3.57
C GLN A 80 -7.82 2.27 -3.83
N LEU A 81 -8.11 3.50 -4.26
CA LEU A 81 -9.37 3.82 -4.92
C LEU A 81 -9.13 3.82 -6.43
N GLN A 82 -9.75 2.87 -7.12
CA GLN A 82 -9.56 2.62 -8.55
C GLN A 82 -10.84 2.86 -9.35
N ASN A 83 -10.69 2.93 -10.67
CA ASN A 83 -11.80 3.06 -11.63
C ASN A 83 -12.56 4.39 -11.47
N ILE A 84 -11.82 5.44 -11.13
CA ILE A 84 -12.27 6.82 -11.26
C ILE A 84 -11.91 7.24 -12.68
N PHE A 85 -12.90 7.54 -13.52
CA PHE A 85 -12.66 7.93 -14.90
C PHE A 85 -13.07 9.38 -15.11
N ILE A 86 -12.19 10.21 -15.68
CA ILE A 86 -12.49 11.63 -15.95
C ILE A 86 -12.06 11.98 -17.37
N PHE A 87 -12.91 12.71 -18.10
CA PHE A 87 -12.60 13.17 -19.46
C PHE A 87 -11.41 14.14 -19.46
N ASN A 88 -10.40 13.83 -20.27
CA ASN A 88 -9.24 14.68 -20.50
C ASN A 88 -9.29 15.30 -21.90
N LYS A 89 -9.26 16.63 -21.98
CA LYS A 89 -9.35 17.41 -23.22
C LYS A 89 -8.18 17.17 -24.18
N ARG A 90 -6.98 16.86 -23.65
CA ARG A 90 -5.76 16.64 -24.44
C ARG A 90 -5.82 15.28 -25.13
N SER A 91 -6.16 14.23 -24.42
CA SER A 91 -6.23 12.87 -24.98
C SER A 91 -7.58 12.56 -25.64
N LYS A 92 -8.60 13.40 -25.41
CA LYS A 92 -9.97 13.27 -25.94
C LYS A 92 -10.66 11.96 -25.52
N LYS A 93 -10.28 11.41 -24.36
CA LYS A 93 -10.88 10.20 -23.78
C LYS A 93 -11.08 10.37 -22.28
N LYS A 94 -11.89 9.49 -21.68
CA LYS A 94 -11.91 9.30 -20.23
C LYS A 94 -10.65 8.55 -19.82
N GLU A 95 -9.82 9.18 -19.00
CA GLU A 95 -8.61 8.59 -18.44
C GLU A 95 -8.88 8.01 -17.07
N LYS A 96 -8.18 6.91 -16.74
CA LYS A 96 -8.25 6.29 -15.43
C LYS A 96 -7.43 7.10 -14.44
N ILE A 97 -7.99 7.32 -13.27
CA ILE A 97 -7.34 7.88 -12.09
C ILE A 97 -7.36 6.81 -10.99
N ILE A 98 -6.24 6.65 -10.30
CA ILE A 98 -6.12 5.79 -9.12
C ILE A 98 -5.51 6.61 -8.00
N PHE A 99 -6.07 6.51 -6.81
CA PHE A 99 -5.47 7.05 -5.59
C PHE A 99 -4.94 5.92 -4.72
N SER A 100 -3.76 6.11 -4.15
CA SER A 100 -3.09 5.16 -3.26
C SER A 100 -3.00 5.76 -1.87
N PHE A 101 -3.37 4.94 -0.88
CA PHE A 101 -3.37 5.33 0.52
C PHE A 101 -2.62 4.30 1.35
N LEU A 102 -1.88 4.76 2.34
CA LEU A 102 -1.25 3.93 3.37
C LEU A 102 -1.62 4.53 4.72
N GLU A 103 -2.19 3.73 5.62
CA GLU A 103 -2.67 4.25 6.92
C GLU A 103 -3.63 5.42 6.74
N GLY A 104 -4.45 5.35 5.70
CA GLY A 104 -5.37 6.43 5.33
C GLY A 104 -4.72 7.67 4.69
N MET A 105 -3.40 7.79 4.68
CA MET A 105 -2.68 8.94 4.11
C MET A 105 -2.52 8.83 2.59
N PHE A 106 -2.71 9.93 1.86
CA PHE A 106 -2.59 10.01 0.41
C PHE A 106 -1.12 9.98 -0.04
N ILE A 107 -0.61 8.78 -0.33
CA ILE A 107 0.82 8.54 -0.61
C ILE A 107 1.16 8.51 -2.10
N GLY A 108 0.16 8.46 -2.98
CA GLY A 108 0.42 8.38 -4.42
C GLY A 108 -0.82 8.34 -5.28
N PHE A 109 -0.60 8.48 -6.58
CA PHE A 109 -1.67 8.44 -7.57
C PHE A 109 -1.19 8.00 -8.95
N PHE A 110 -2.12 7.50 -9.75
CA PHE A 110 -1.95 7.25 -11.18
C PHE A 110 -2.70 8.32 -11.98
N LEU A 111 -2.02 8.90 -12.97
CA LEU A 111 -2.55 9.97 -13.80
C LEU A 111 -1.77 10.06 -15.12
N GLU A 112 -2.43 9.87 -16.27
CA GLU A 112 -1.76 9.91 -17.60
C GLU A 112 -1.27 11.32 -17.98
N ASP A 113 -1.87 12.37 -17.42
CA ASP A 113 -1.52 13.77 -17.67
C ASP A 113 -1.48 14.59 -16.39
N VAL A 114 -0.30 15.01 -15.93
CA VAL A 114 -0.12 15.89 -14.77
C VAL A 114 -0.44 17.38 -15.03
N LYS A 115 -1.04 17.71 -16.17
CA LYS A 115 -1.69 19.00 -16.39
C LYS A 115 -3.15 18.91 -15.97
N PHE A 116 -3.40 19.13 -14.69
CA PHE A 116 -4.71 18.97 -14.05
C PHE A 116 -5.85 19.77 -14.71
N GLU A 117 -5.55 20.91 -15.33
CA GLU A 117 -6.50 21.74 -16.09
C GLU A 117 -7.09 21.05 -17.34
N ASN A 118 -6.52 19.93 -17.77
CA ASN A 118 -7.03 19.16 -18.89
C ASN A 118 -8.21 18.27 -18.52
N TYR A 119 -8.41 17.95 -17.24
CA TYR A 119 -9.54 17.15 -16.79
C TYR A 119 -10.80 17.99 -16.61
N VAL A 120 -11.92 17.46 -17.11
CA VAL A 120 -13.24 18.07 -16.98
C VAL A 120 -14.02 17.31 -15.92
N LEU A 121 -13.98 17.80 -14.68
CA LEU A 121 -14.55 17.10 -13.51
C LEU A 121 -16.06 16.86 -13.59
N SER A 122 -16.79 17.65 -14.39
CA SER A 122 -18.22 17.40 -14.67
C SER A 122 -18.47 16.22 -15.60
N GLN A 123 -17.45 15.70 -16.27
CA GLN A 123 -17.51 14.56 -17.18
C GLN A 123 -16.74 13.38 -16.60
N TYR A 124 -17.25 12.85 -15.50
CA TYR A 124 -16.67 11.73 -14.78
C TYR A 124 -17.51 10.45 -14.90
N ASP A 125 -16.94 9.34 -14.47
CA ASP A 125 -17.62 8.08 -14.24
C ASP A 125 -16.96 7.35 -13.07
N THR A 126 -17.74 7.14 -12.01
CA THR A 126 -17.37 6.41 -10.80
C THR A 126 -18.32 5.24 -10.54
N SER A 127 -19.14 4.86 -11.52
CA SER A 127 -20.14 3.79 -11.40
C SER A 127 -19.53 2.43 -11.05
N ASN A 128 -18.28 2.20 -11.47
CA ASN A 128 -17.50 0.99 -11.20
C ASN A 128 -16.33 1.24 -10.25
N LEU A 129 -16.46 2.22 -9.33
CA LEU A 129 -15.45 2.52 -8.31
C LEU A 129 -15.10 1.26 -7.52
N ILE A 130 -13.80 0.97 -7.40
CA ILE A 130 -13.29 -0.15 -6.61
C ILE A 130 -12.40 0.38 -5.50
N GLU A 131 -12.67 -0.06 -4.28
CA GLU A 131 -11.74 0.03 -3.16
C GLU A 131 -10.99 -1.29 -3.07
N LYS A 132 -9.70 -1.27 -3.37
CA LYS A 132 -8.85 -2.45 -3.35
C LYS A 132 -7.89 -2.35 -2.17
N TYR A 133 -8.09 -3.20 -1.18
CA TYR A 133 -7.07 -3.44 -0.15
C TYR A 133 -6.03 -4.40 -0.70
N PHE A 134 -4.79 -4.15 -0.34
CA PHE A 134 -3.68 -5.07 -0.54
C PHE A 134 -3.33 -5.59 0.84
N LYS A 135 -4.25 -6.39 1.38
CA LYS A 135 -3.92 -7.24 2.49
C LYS A 135 -3.12 -8.42 1.95
N ASN A 136 -2.27 -9.00 2.77
CA ASN A 136 -1.65 -10.29 2.53
C ASN A 136 -2.69 -11.44 2.61
N ASP A 137 -3.93 -11.22 2.17
CA ASP A 137 -5.02 -12.19 2.23
C ASP A 137 -4.64 -13.48 1.50
N ASN A 138 -3.85 -13.37 0.41
CA ASN A 138 -3.33 -14.56 -0.27
C ASN A 138 -2.34 -15.35 0.60
N GLU A 139 -1.48 -14.66 1.35
CA GLU A 139 -0.47 -15.31 2.20
C GLU A 139 -1.13 -15.95 3.43
N LYS A 140 -2.20 -15.34 3.96
CA LYS A 140 -3.02 -15.96 5.00
C LYS A 140 -3.76 -17.19 4.47
N GLU A 141 -4.40 -17.11 3.32
CA GLU A 141 -5.04 -18.27 2.71
C GLU A 141 -4.04 -19.39 2.41
N GLU A 142 -2.82 -19.05 1.97
CA GLU A 142 -1.72 -19.98 1.77
C GLU A 142 -1.25 -20.60 3.09
N LEU A 143 -1.01 -19.77 4.12
CA LEU A 143 -0.67 -20.22 5.46
C LEU A 143 -1.71 -21.20 6.00
N LEU A 144 -3.00 -20.87 5.91
CA LEU A 144 -4.10 -21.73 6.37
C LEU A 144 -4.17 -23.07 5.60
N LYS A 145 -3.76 -23.10 4.32
CA LYS A 145 -3.61 -24.35 3.56
C LYS A 145 -2.42 -25.17 4.05
N ILE A 146 -1.32 -24.52 4.42
CA ILE A 146 -0.07 -25.14 4.91
C ILE A 146 -0.28 -25.77 6.29
N ILE A 147 -0.76 -25.01 7.27
CA ILE A 147 -0.81 -25.46 8.67
C ILE A 147 -1.91 -26.49 8.96
N ARG A 148 -2.82 -26.71 7.99
CA ARG A 148 -4.04 -27.53 8.12
C ARG A 148 -4.83 -27.10 9.38
N LYS A 149 -5.94 -27.76 9.74
CA LYS A 149 -6.77 -27.33 10.90
C LYS A 149 -5.93 -27.32 12.18
N VAL A 150 -5.43 -26.15 12.56
CA VAL A 150 -4.88 -25.88 13.88
C VAL A 150 -6.03 -26.03 14.88
N ASP A 151 -5.73 -26.57 16.05
CA ASP A 151 -6.72 -26.55 17.12
C ASP A 151 -7.13 -25.10 17.39
N LYS A 152 -8.43 -24.80 17.37
CA LYS A 152 -8.96 -23.45 17.62
C LYS A 152 -8.47 -22.84 18.93
N GLN A 153 -8.11 -23.68 19.92
CA GLN A 153 -7.53 -23.21 21.18
C GLN A 153 -6.07 -22.77 21.05
N LYS A 154 -5.34 -23.28 20.05
CA LYS A 154 -3.97 -22.86 19.73
C LYS A 154 -3.94 -21.67 18.78
N GLU A 155 -4.93 -21.49 17.90
CA GLU A 155 -5.02 -20.34 16.98
C GLU A 155 -4.88 -18.98 17.68
N SER A 156 -5.49 -18.82 18.87
CA SER A 156 -5.41 -17.56 19.63
C SER A 156 -4.05 -17.25 20.24
N GLN A 157 -3.08 -18.17 20.16
CA GLN A 157 -1.71 -17.98 20.68
C GLN A 157 -0.74 -17.41 19.63
N PHE A 158 -1.25 -17.23 18.41
CA PHE A 158 -0.52 -16.86 17.20
C PHE A 158 -1.16 -15.63 16.54
N ASP A 159 -0.37 -14.92 15.74
CA ASP A 159 -0.74 -13.68 15.06
C ASP A 159 -1.13 -13.96 13.60
N LEU A 160 -2.00 -14.96 13.37
CA LEU A 160 -2.30 -15.49 12.03
C LEU A 160 -3.04 -14.48 11.12
N GLU A 161 -3.69 -13.48 11.69
CA GLU A 161 -4.37 -12.41 10.94
C GLU A 161 -3.37 -11.45 10.29
N ASP A 162 -2.21 -11.26 10.90
CA ASP A 162 -1.15 -10.35 10.46
C ASP A 162 0.00 -11.08 9.78
N THR A 163 -0.26 -12.31 9.32
CA THR A 163 0.75 -13.11 8.64
C THR A 163 1.25 -12.44 7.36
N PHE A 164 2.53 -12.64 7.10
CA PHE A 164 3.15 -12.28 5.84
C PHE A 164 4.26 -13.25 5.45
N LYS A 165 4.59 -13.26 4.16
CA LYS A 165 5.66 -14.09 3.60
C LYS A 165 7.03 -13.41 3.73
N ILE A 166 8.02 -14.15 4.23
CA ILE A 166 9.44 -13.79 4.25
C ILE A 166 10.17 -14.75 3.31
N GLU A 167 10.84 -14.21 2.29
CA GLU A 167 11.66 -14.96 1.36
C GLU A 167 13.13 -14.88 1.80
N LEU A 168 13.71 -16.02 2.20
CA LEU A 168 15.11 -16.15 2.63
C LEU A 168 15.85 -17.17 1.73
N PRO A 169 17.20 -17.19 1.73
CA PRO A 169 17.96 -18.22 1.02
C PRO A 169 17.60 -19.66 1.42
N GLU A 170 17.18 -19.88 2.67
CA GLU A 170 16.76 -21.17 3.23
C GLU A 170 15.37 -21.59 2.74
N GLY A 171 14.55 -20.65 2.26
CA GLY A 171 13.22 -20.91 1.75
C GLY A 171 12.22 -19.79 2.03
N ASP A 172 10.97 -20.10 1.72
CA ASP A 172 9.82 -19.24 1.92
C ASP A 172 9.15 -19.56 3.25
N PHE A 173 8.94 -18.53 4.07
CA PHE A 173 8.37 -18.65 5.41
C PHE A 173 7.16 -17.75 5.56
N TYR A 174 6.11 -18.24 6.24
CA TYR A 174 4.91 -17.47 6.58
C TYR A 174 4.92 -17.19 8.07
N THR A 175 4.88 -15.92 8.46
CA THR A 175 4.93 -15.55 9.89
C THR A 175 3.67 -16.02 10.61
N ILE A 176 3.85 -16.60 11.79
CA ILE A 176 2.76 -17.05 12.67
C ILE A 176 2.78 -16.34 14.02
N LYS A 177 3.89 -15.69 14.39
CA LYS A 177 3.99 -14.90 15.62
C LYS A 177 5.10 -13.87 15.52
N ASN A 178 4.83 -12.65 15.97
CA ASN A 178 5.85 -11.63 16.16
C ASN A 178 6.54 -11.80 17.53
N LEU A 179 7.87 -11.89 17.54
CA LEU A 179 8.68 -12.01 18.76
C LEU A 179 9.35 -10.68 19.16
N GLY A 180 9.12 -9.60 18.42
CA GLY A 180 9.75 -8.29 18.63
C GLY A 180 11.09 -8.14 17.91
N ASP A 181 11.51 -6.89 17.67
CA ASP A 181 12.81 -6.53 17.06
C ASP A 181 13.12 -7.22 15.73
N GLY A 182 12.09 -7.44 14.90
CA GLY A 182 12.21 -8.12 13.61
C GLY A 182 12.38 -9.64 13.72
N ASN A 183 12.17 -10.23 14.89
CA ASN A 183 12.19 -11.67 15.12
C ASN A 183 10.79 -12.27 15.00
N TYR A 184 10.70 -13.49 14.46
CA TYR A 184 9.42 -14.15 14.19
C TYR A 184 9.46 -15.65 14.48
N LEU A 185 8.32 -16.21 14.88
CA LEU A 185 8.02 -17.61 14.55
C LEU A 185 7.34 -17.63 13.19
N ALA A 186 7.77 -18.56 12.34
CA ALA A 186 7.23 -18.73 11.00
C ALA A 186 7.14 -20.21 10.64
N VAL A 187 6.32 -20.54 9.64
CA VAL A 187 6.23 -21.88 9.06
C VAL A 187 6.74 -21.88 7.62
N ASP A 188 7.46 -22.92 7.22
CA ASP A 188 7.82 -23.11 5.83
C ASP A 188 6.64 -23.66 5.00
N THR A 189 6.84 -23.83 3.69
CA THR A 189 5.83 -24.39 2.78
C THR A 189 5.40 -25.83 3.09
N GLN A 190 6.15 -26.55 3.93
CA GLN A 190 5.81 -27.91 4.39
C GLN A 190 5.10 -27.89 5.76
N GLY A 191 4.97 -26.73 6.40
CA GLY A 191 4.34 -26.55 7.70
C GLY A 191 5.28 -26.71 8.89
N VAL A 192 6.59 -26.85 8.66
CA VAL A 192 7.61 -26.96 9.72
C VAL A 192 7.83 -25.58 10.34
N VAL A 193 7.93 -25.52 11.67
CA VAL A 193 8.07 -24.27 12.41
C VAL A 193 9.53 -23.90 12.61
N TYR A 194 9.85 -22.64 12.36
CA TYR A 194 11.16 -22.03 12.59
C TYR A 194 11.05 -20.75 13.42
N GLU A 195 12.09 -20.49 14.19
CA GLU A 195 12.40 -19.18 14.75
C GLU A 195 13.36 -18.47 13.80
N LEU A 196 12.95 -17.28 13.37
CA LEU A 196 13.71 -16.40 12.50
C LEU A 196 14.19 -15.23 13.35
N LEU A 197 15.49 -15.14 13.61
CA LEU A 197 16.11 -14.02 14.30
C LEU A 197 16.76 -13.08 13.29
N HIS A 198 16.57 -11.77 13.49
CA HIS A 198 17.12 -10.74 12.60
C HIS A 198 18.55 -10.35 12.97
N ASP A 199 18.85 -10.18 14.27
CA ASP A 199 20.18 -9.82 14.75
C ASP A 199 20.53 -10.47 16.11
N PRO A 200 21.48 -11.42 16.18
CA PRO A 200 22.19 -12.00 15.04
C PRO A 200 21.25 -12.82 14.16
N TYR A 201 21.46 -12.75 12.84
CA TYR A 201 20.66 -13.50 11.88
C TYR A 201 20.73 -15.01 12.15
N SER A 202 19.57 -15.66 12.32
CA SER A 202 19.50 -17.12 12.42
C SER A 202 18.13 -17.68 12.01
N VAL A 203 18.14 -18.90 11.47
CA VAL A 203 16.95 -19.67 11.12
C VAL A 203 17.05 -21.02 11.83
N THR A 204 16.22 -21.23 12.85
CA THR A 204 16.30 -22.43 13.71
C THR A 204 14.98 -23.18 13.72
N LYS A 205 14.99 -24.46 13.33
CA LYS A 205 13.81 -25.33 13.44
C LYS A 205 13.40 -25.49 14.91
N LYS A 206 12.12 -25.30 15.21
CA LYS A 206 11.54 -25.44 16.56
C LYS A 206 10.60 -26.64 16.68
N ALA A 207 9.83 -26.94 15.64
CA ALA A 207 8.84 -28.02 15.66
C ALA A 207 8.54 -28.53 14.24
N ASP A 208 8.04 -29.76 14.13
CA ASP A 208 7.60 -30.34 12.84
C ASP A 208 6.27 -29.74 12.35
N SER A 209 5.46 -29.19 13.25
CA SER A 209 4.24 -28.44 12.94
C SER A 209 3.87 -27.45 14.04
N ILE A 210 2.97 -26.51 13.72
CA ILE A 210 2.41 -25.57 14.69
C ILE A 210 1.66 -26.27 15.84
N ASN A 211 1.19 -27.51 15.62
CA ASN A 211 0.52 -28.30 16.66
C ASN A 211 1.50 -28.90 17.67
N ASP A 212 2.79 -28.99 17.32
CA ASP A 212 3.85 -29.55 18.15
C ASP A 212 4.61 -28.48 18.97
N LEU A 213 4.27 -27.21 18.77
CA LEU A 213 4.59 -26.11 19.69
C LEU A 213 3.72 -26.18 20.95
#